data_AF-A0A183EN83-F1
#
_entry.id   AF-A0A183EN83-F1
#
_cell.length_a   1.000
_cell.length_b   1.000
_cell.length_c   1.000
_cell.angle_alpha   90.00
_cell.angle_beta   90.00
_cell.angle_gamma   90.00
#
_symmetry.space_group_name_H-M   'P 1'
#
loop_
_entity.id
_entity.type
_entity.pdbx_description
1 polymer ?
#
loop_
_entity_poly.entity_id
_entity_poly.type
_entity_poly.pdbx_seq_one_letter_code
_entity_poly.pdbx_strand_id
1 'polypeptide(L)'
;MMGFDDKCELEGKGKGRIIVAEYENYYVINAYVPNSGRGLVNLEKRKLWDAYYLNFLKGLDSKKPVIYVGDLNPVAGFVDVFRKLNPEKEGAYTFWSNMHNAREKNVGWRLDYFVVSERIMDKVKDCEILSSIKGSDHCPLRLKIEV
;
A
#
# COMPACT_ATOMS: atom_id res chain seq x y z
N MET A 1 -7.96 15.38 20.19
CA MET A 1 -7.94 14.07 19.52
C MET A 1 -9.27 13.92 18.81
N MET A 2 -9.34 14.14 17.48
CA MET A 2 -10.53 13.74 16.71
C MET A 2 -10.56 12.23 16.79
N GLY A 3 -11.52 11.67 17.55
CA GLY A 3 -11.73 10.24 17.61
C GLY A 3 -11.91 9.70 16.19
N PHE A 4 -11.41 8.49 15.96
CA PHE A 4 -11.89 7.66 14.85
C PHE A 4 -13.41 7.66 14.97
N ASP A 5 -14.08 8.42 14.09
CA ASP A 5 -15.50 8.65 14.22
C ASP A 5 -16.20 7.29 14.07
N ASP A 6 -16.75 6.80 15.18
CA ASP A 6 -17.48 5.53 15.31
C ASP A 6 -18.78 5.51 14.45
N LYS A 7 -18.99 6.54 13.62
CA LYS A 7 -20.18 6.77 12.79
C LYS A 7 -20.05 6.27 11.36
N CYS A 8 -18.97 5.59 10.99
CA CYS A 8 -19.00 4.83 9.74
C CYS A 8 -19.74 3.51 9.97
N GLU A 9 -21.07 3.56 9.87
CA GLU A 9 -22.01 2.43 9.88
C GLU A 9 -21.87 1.53 8.63
N LEU A 10 -20.64 1.25 8.19
CA LEU A 10 -20.36 0.14 7.31
C LEU A 10 -19.96 -1.04 8.20
N GLU A 11 -20.96 -1.83 8.57
CA GLU A 11 -20.82 -3.09 9.31
C GLU A 11 -19.51 -3.82 8.96
N GLY A 12 -18.54 -3.79 9.88
CA GLY A 12 -17.37 -4.65 9.87
C GLY A 12 -16.13 -4.23 9.06
N LYS A 13 -16.02 -3.01 8.52
CA LYS A 13 -14.87 -2.65 7.66
C LYS A 13 -13.81 -1.78 8.34
N GLY A 14 -12.81 -2.45 8.92
CA GLY A 14 -11.58 -1.86 9.46
C GLY A 14 -10.81 -2.77 10.42
N LYS A 15 -11.50 -3.77 10.99
CA LYS A 15 -11.00 -4.62 12.07
C LYS A 15 -9.72 -5.38 11.66
N GLY A 16 -8.56 -4.85 12.06
CA GLY A 16 -7.25 -5.49 11.95
C GLY A 16 -6.53 -5.36 10.60
N ARG A 17 -6.93 -4.43 9.71
CA ARG A 17 -6.28 -4.27 8.40
C ARG A 17 -5.47 -3.01 8.22
N ILE A 18 -5.58 -2.05 9.13
CA ILE A 18 -4.91 -0.75 9.04
C ILE A 18 -4.26 -0.46 10.38
N ILE A 19 -3.02 0.02 10.33
CA ILE A 19 -2.31 0.61 11.47
C ILE A 19 -1.91 2.03 11.06
N VAL A 20 -2.23 3.01 11.88
CA VAL A 20 -1.84 4.42 11.69
C VAL A 20 -0.87 4.79 12.79
N ALA A 21 0.31 5.28 12.42
CA ALA A 21 1.27 5.92 13.29
C ALA A 21 1.35 7.41 12.92
N GLU A 22 1.06 8.28 13.89
CA GLU A 22 1.20 9.72 13.74
C GLU A 22 2.55 10.18 14.28
N TYR A 23 3.30 10.88 13.43
CA TYR A 23 4.53 11.58 13.78
C TYR A 23 4.27 13.09 13.79
N GLU A 24 5.27 13.87 14.22
CA GLU A 24 5.17 15.33 14.28
C GLU A 24 4.77 15.93 12.92
N ASN A 25 5.45 15.51 11.85
CA ASN A 25 5.31 16.12 10.52
C ASN A 25 4.58 15.25 9.49
N TYR A 26 4.25 14.00 9.78
CA TYR A 26 3.65 13.07 8.82
C TYR A 26 2.93 11.89 9.49
N TYR A 27 2.15 11.16 8.70
CA TYR A 27 1.56 9.88 9.06
C TYR A 27 2.28 8.73 8.35
N VAL A 28 2.46 7.60 9.04
CA VAL A 28 2.77 6.30 8.42
C VAL A 28 1.56 5.41 8.58
N ILE A 29 1.07 4.86 7.48
CA ILE A 29 -0.11 4.03 7.48
C ILE A 29 0.24 2.71 6.81
N ASN A 30 0.16 1.61 7.56
CA ASN A 30 0.29 0.27 7.02
C ASN A 30 -1.11 -0.30 6.75
N ALA A 31 -1.33 -0.91 5.59
CA ALA A 31 -2.54 -1.67 5.33
C ALA A 31 -2.33 -3.03 4.68
N TYR A 32 -3.21 -3.96 5.03
CA TYR A 32 -3.40 -5.22 4.33
C TYR A 32 -4.78 -5.23 3.66
N VAL A 33 -4.80 -4.86 2.38
CA VAL A 33 -6.05 -4.58 1.65
C VAL A 33 -6.82 -5.87 1.34
N PRO A 34 -8.16 -5.91 1.47
CA PRO A 34 -8.94 -7.11 1.13
C PRO A 34 -8.74 -7.57 -0.31
N ASN A 35 -8.47 -8.84 -0.53
CA ASN A 35 -8.44 -9.44 -1.87
C ASN A 35 -9.87 -9.57 -2.44
N SER A 36 -10.05 -9.36 -3.75
CA SER A 36 -11.36 -9.55 -4.42
C SER A 36 -11.83 -11.01 -4.47
N GLY A 37 -11.00 -11.96 -4.05
CA GLY A 37 -11.29 -13.38 -4.03
C GLY A 37 -11.20 -14.02 -5.42
N ARG A 38 -11.03 -15.34 -5.44
CA ARG A 38 -11.08 -16.12 -6.68
C ARG A 38 -12.43 -15.92 -7.36
N GLY A 39 -12.43 -15.66 -8.67
CA GLY A 39 -13.66 -15.36 -9.41
C GLY A 39 -14.34 -14.04 -9.01
N LEU A 40 -13.62 -13.12 -8.36
CA LEU A 40 -14.08 -11.77 -8.02
C LEU A 40 -15.27 -11.73 -7.04
N VAL A 41 -15.46 -12.77 -6.23
CA VAL A 41 -16.58 -12.92 -5.29
C VAL A 41 -16.71 -11.77 -4.26
N ASN A 42 -15.62 -11.06 -3.96
CA ASN A 42 -15.60 -9.94 -3.02
C ASN A 42 -15.42 -8.58 -3.69
N LEU A 43 -15.52 -8.50 -5.03
CA LEU A 43 -15.23 -7.27 -5.78
C LEU A 43 -16.07 -6.07 -5.33
N GLU A 44 -17.37 -6.24 -5.10
CA GLU A 44 -18.23 -5.14 -4.66
C GLU A 44 -17.88 -4.67 -3.25
N LYS A 45 -17.60 -5.62 -2.34
CA LYS A 45 -17.11 -5.28 -0.99
C LYS A 45 -15.77 -4.55 -1.06
N ARG A 46 -14.92 -4.92 -2.02
CA ARG A 46 -13.61 -4.31 -2.27
C ARG A 46 -13.73 -2.89 -2.80
N LYS A 47 -14.60 -2.62 -3.78
CA LYS A 47 -14.84 -1.26 -4.28
C LYS A 47 -15.29 -0.30 -3.17
N LEU A 48 -16.19 -0.75 -2.30
CA LEU A 48 -16.63 0.03 -1.14
C LEU A 48 -15.48 0.32 -0.18
N TRP A 49 -14.57 -0.65 0.04
CA TRP A 49 -13.36 -0.44 0.84
C TRP A 49 -12.43 0.59 0.21
N ASP A 50 -12.16 0.48 -1.10
CA ASP A 50 -11.26 1.40 -1.80
C ASP A 50 -11.79 2.84 -1.77
N ALA A 51 -13.09 3.04 -1.97
CA ALA A 51 -13.72 4.38 -1.91
C ALA A 51 -13.64 5.00 -0.50
N TYR A 52 -14.00 4.23 0.52
CA TYR A 52 -13.90 4.68 1.91
C TYR A 52 -12.45 5.04 2.27
N TYR A 53 -11.53 4.15 1.92
CA TYR A 53 -10.14 4.29 2.32
C TYR A 53 -9.43 5.43 1.59
N LEU A 54 -9.76 5.67 0.31
CA LEU A 54 -9.28 6.84 -0.42
C LEU A 54 -9.70 8.14 0.26
N ASN A 55 -10.95 8.25 0.71
CA ASN A 55 -11.43 9.43 1.43
C ASN A 55 -10.74 9.59 2.79
N PHE A 56 -10.52 8.49 3.50
CA PHE A 56 -9.75 8.48 4.75
C PHE A 56 -8.32 9.00 4.55
N LEU A 57 -7.60 8.47 3.55
CA LEU A 57 -6.25 8.92 3.21
C LEU A 57 -6.21 10.40 2.86
N LYS A 58 -7.15 10.88 2.03
CA LYS A 58 -7.25 12.31 1.67
C LYS A 58 -7.54 13.20 2.88
N GLY A 59 -8.34 12.71 3.83
CA GLY A 59 -8.65 13.42 5.07
C GLY A 59 -7.45 13.54 6.02
N LEU A 60 -6.54 12.56 6.03
CA LEU A 60 -5.26 12.67 6.74
C LEU A 60 -4.27 13.54 5.98
N ASP A 61 -4.20 13.36 4.65
CA ASP A 61 -3.33 14.12 3.77
C ASP A 61 -3.65 15.62 3.77
N SER A 62 -4.89 16.04 4.02
CA SER A 62 -5.19 17.46 4.19
C SER A 62 -4.56 18.09 5.45
N LYS A 63 -4.11 17.27 6.42
CA LYS A 63 -3.52 17.72 7.69
C LYS A 63 -2.00 17.59 7.70
N LYS A 64 -1.47 16.41 7.35
CA LYS A 64 -0.03 16.13 7.27
C LYS A 64 0.24 15.14 6.12
N PRO A 65 1.43 15.18 5.50
CA PRO A 65 1.85 14.17 4.54
C PRO A 65 1.64 12.74 5.04
N VAL A 66 1.32 11.85 4.12
CA VAL A 66 1.04 10.44 4.36
C VAL A 66 2.08 9.61 3.62
N ILE A 67 2.67 8.66 4.35
CA ILE A 67 3.36 7.52 3.81
C ILE A 67 2.43 6.33 3.98
N TYR A 68 1.92 5.80 2.87
CA TYR A 68 1.03 4.65 2.83
C TYR A 68 1.79 3.41 2.32
N VAL A 69 1.80 2.34 3.11
CA VAL A 69 2.60 1.13 2.86
C VAL A 69 1.77 -0.13 3.06
N GLY A 70 2.13 -1.20 2.34
CA GLY A 70 1.62 -2.55 2.59
C GLY A 70 1.32 -3.31 1.30
N ASP A 71 0.48 -4.34 1.39
CA ASP A 71 -0.11 -5.05 0.24
C ASP A 71 -1.37 -4.30 -0.20
N LEU A 72 -1.18 -3.51 -1.26
CA LEU A 72 -2.06 -2.44 -1.71
C LEU A 72 -2.53 -2.66 -3.15
N ASN A 73 -3.50 -1.85 -3.55
CA ASN A 73 -3.70 -1.50 -4.95
C ASN A 73 -3.29 -0.04 -5.20
N PRO A 74 -3.09 0.34 -6.47
CA PRO A 74 -2.90 1.74 -6.84
C PRO A 74 -3.98 2.65 -6.24
N VAL A 75 -3.55 3.75 -5.63
CA VAL A 75 -4.43 4.76 -5.01
C VAL A 75 -4.30 6.06 -5.80
N ALA A 76 -5.42 6.58 -6.29
CA ALA A 76 -5.45 7.84 -7.02
C ALA A 76 -5.11 9.03 -6.12
N GLY A 77 -4.34 10.00 -6.63
CA GLY A 77 -3.98 11.22 -5.90
C GLY A 77 -2.76 11.08 -4.97
N PHE A 78 -2.06 9.95 -5.03
CA PHE A 78 -0.78 9.75 -4.36
C PHE A 78 0.25 9.19 -5.35
N VAL A 79 1.52 9.26 -4.98
CA VAL A 79 2.63 8.86 -5.85
C VAL A 79 3.10 7.45 -5.48
N ASP A 80 3.05 6.52 -6.44
CA ASP A 80 3.75 5.23 -6.35
C ASP A 80 5.26 5.47 -6.45
N VAL A 81 5.95 5.36 -5.31
CA VAL A 81 7.36 5.75 -5.20
C VAL A 81 8.24 4.89 -6.11
N PHE A 82 8.05 3.57 -6.11
CA PHE A 82 8.88 2.67 -6.89
C PHE A 82 8.75 2.96 -8.38
N ARG A 83 7.52 3.14 -8.88
CA ARG A 83 7.26 3.42 -10.29
C ARG A 83 7.72 4.81 -10.69
N LYS A 84 7.62 5.81 -9.80
CA LYS A 84 8.13 7.17 -10.06
C LYS A 84 9.65 7.18 -10.26
N LEU A 85 10.39 6.37 -9.49
CA LEU A 85 11.84 6.25 -9.60
C LEU A 85 12.28 5.31 -10.74
N ASN A 86 11.45 4.33 -11.10
CA ASN A 86 11.77 3.28 -12.07
C ASN A 86 10.64 3.10 -13.12
N PRO A 87 10.36 4.12 -13.95
CA PRO A 87 9.19 4.12 -14.84
C PRO A 87 9.18 2.92 -15.81
N GLU A 88 10.31 2.61 -16.42
CA GLU A 88 10.46 1.57 -17.44
C GLU A 88 10.85 0.19 -16.89
N LYS A 89 10.97 0.03 -15.56
CA LYS A 89 11.45 -1.23 -14.99
C LYS A 89 10.35 -2.29 -15.02
N GLU A 90 10.60 -3.32 -15.83
CA GLU A 90 9.77 -4.52 -15.93
C GLU A 90 10.28 -5.64 -15.00
N GLY A 91 9.47 -6.68 -14.80
CA GLY A 91 9.84 -7.86 -13.99
C GLY A 91 10.08 -7.58 -12.50
N ALA A 92 9.69 -6.40 -12.01
CA ALA A 92 9.84 -5.96 -10.63
C ALA A 92 8.61 -6.33 -9.80
N TYR A 93 8.61 -7.53 -9.24
CA TYR A 93 7.49 -8.10 -8.49
C TYR A 93 7.81 -8.18 -7.00
N THR A 94 6.75 -8.27 -6.19
CA THR A 94 6.85 -8.38 -4.73
C THR A 94 6.14 -9.62 -4.21
N PHE A 95 5.29 -10.23 -5.02
CA PHE A 95 4.56 -11.46 -4.75
C PHE A 95 4.78 -12.50 -5.86
N TRP A 96 4.96 -13.76 -5.47
CA TRP A 96 4.98 -14.91 -6.35
C TRP A 96 4.19 -16.06 -5.74
N SER A 97 3.36 -16.72 -6.55
CA SER A 97 2.67 -17.92 -6.08
C SER A 97 3.67 -19.01 -5.69
N ASN A 98 3.39 -19.72 -4.60
CA ASN A 98 4.15 -20.90 -4.19
C ASN A 98 4.01 -22.08 -5.19
N MET A 99 3.13 -21.98 -6.18
CA MET A 99 2.93 -23.01 -7.20
C MET A 99 3.89 -22.86 -8.38
N HIS A 100 4.22 -23.97 -9.03
CA HIS A 100 4.94 -24.02 -10.31
C HIS A 100 6.30 -23.30 -10.35
N ASN A 101 6.96 -23.12 -9.19
CA ASN A 101 8.23 -22.40 -9.06
C ASN A 101 8.16 -20.99 -9.66
N ALA A 102 7.06 -20.28 -9.39
CA ALA A 102 6.80 -18.98 -10.01
C ALA A 102 7.87 -17.94 -9.63
N ARG A 103 8.41 -18.02 -8.41
CA ARG A 103 9.47 -17.13 -7.95
C ARG A 103 10.78 -17.34 -8.69
N GLU A 104 11.17 -18.59 -8.90
CA GLU A 104 12.38 -18.95 -9.66
C GLU A 104 12.28 -18.52 -11.13
N LYS A 105 11.07 -18.54 -11.70
CA LYS A 105 10.79 -18.11 -13.07
C LYS A 105 10.51 -16.60 -13.19
N ASN A 106 10.52 -15.88 -12.07
CA ASN A 106 10.09 -14.50 -11.96
C ASN A 106 8.71 -14.21 -12.59
N VAL A 107 7.74 -15.09 -12.37
CA VAL A 107 6.34 -14.89 -12.78
C VAL A 107 5.56 -14.42 -11.57
N GLY A 108 5.41 -13.11 -11.42
CA GLY A 108 4.88 -12.50 -10.21
C GLY A 108 3.98 -11.30 -10.45
N TRP A 109 3.54 -10.72 -9.34
CA TRP A 109 2.79 -9.47 -9.30
C TRP A 109 3.47 -8.50 -8.34
N ARG A 110 3.33 -7.22 -8.61
CA ARG A 110 3.71 -6.18 -7.64
C ARG A 110 2.47 -5.79 -6.87
N LEU A 111 2.36 -6.32 -5.66
CA LEU A 111 1.21 -6.10 -4.76
C LEU A 111 1.59 -5.22 -3.57
N ASP A 112 2.88 -5.08 -3.30
CA ASP A 112 3.37 -4.32 -2.16
C ASP A 112 3.94 -2.97 -2.62
N TYR A 113 3.56 -1.90 -1.93
CA TYR A 113 3.87 -0.54 -2.36
C TYR A 113 4.28 0.35 -1.19
N PHE A 114 5.16 1.31 -1.48
CA PHE A 114 5.18 2.60 -0.79
C PHE A 114 4.52 3.64 -1.70
N VAL A 115 3.48 4.27 -1.18
CA VAL A 115 2.72 5.34 -1.83
C VAL A 115 2.81 6.56 -0.92
N VAL A 116 3.16 7.72 -1.47
CA VAL A 116 3.38 8.93 -0.66
C VAL A 116 2.57 10.11 -1.17
N SER A 117 2.31 11.07 -0.29
CA SER A 117 1.77 12.37 -0.71
C SER A 117 2.73 13.04 -1.69
N GLU A 118 2.18 13.67 -2.71
CA GLU A 118 2.97 14.32 -3.76
C GLU A 118 3.95 15.35 -3.19
N ARG A 119 3.53 16.13 -2.17
CA ARG A 119 4.34 17.16 -1.50
C ARG A 119 5.51 16.66 -0.65
N ILE A 120 5.74 15.35 -0.57
CA ILE A 120 6.94 14.76 0.07
C ILE A 120 7.70 13.81 -0.87
N MET A 121 7.33 13.75 -2.15
CA MET A 121 8.02 12.88 -3.12
C MET A 121 9.47 13.32 -3.34
N ASP A 122 9.76 14.63 -3.30
CA ASP A 122 11.11 15.20 -3.40
C ASP A 122 12.02 14.83 -2.21
N LYS A 123 11.43 14.42 -1.08
CA LYS A 123 12.14 13.94 0.11
C LYS A 123 12.53 12.46 0.02
N VAL A 124 11.99 11.71 -0.95
CA VAL A 124 12.35 10.31 -1.17
C VAL A 124 13.79 10.22 -1.70
N LYS A 125 14.58 9.36 -1.08
CA LYS A 125 15.96 9.06 -1.51
C LYS A 125 16.06 7.75 -2.27
N ASP A 126 15.30 6.73 -1.86
CA ASP A 126 15.32 5.41 -2.50
C ASP A 126 14.06 4.59 -2.20
N CYS A 127 13.73 3.64 -3.08
CA CYS A 127 12.68 2.65 -2.88
C CYS A 127 13.06 1.33 -3.57
N GLU A 128 13.27 0.29 -2.76
CA GLU A 128 13.82 -0.99 -3.22
C GLU A 128 12.87 -2.16 -2.95
N ILE A 129 12.87 -3.09 -3.90
CA ILE A 129 12.24 -4.41 -3.78
C ILE A 129 13.33 -5.42 -3.44
N LEU A 130 13.27 -6.00 -2.24
CA LEU A 130 14.28 -6.92 -1.73
C LEU A 130 14.00 -8.37 -2.14
N SER A 131 13.90 -8.60 -3.44
CA SER A 131 13.46 -9.88 -4.05
C SER A 131 14.29 -11.11 -3.67
N SER A 132 15.53 -10.93 -3.21
CA SER A 132 16.39 -12.03 -2.73
C SER A 132 15.97 -12.55 -1.35
N ILE A 133 15.27 -11.76 -0.53
CA ILE A 133 14.85 -12.14 0.82
C ILE A 133 13.66 -13.10 0.75
N LYS A 134 13.86 -14.32 1.25
CA LYS A 134 12.86 -15.39 1.31
C LYS A 134 12.21 -15.49 2.69
N GLY A 135 11.10 -16.20 2.80
CA GLY A 135 10.36 -16.45 4.05
C GLY A 135 8.85 -16.32 3.92
N SER A 136 8.39 -15.64 2.88
CA SER A 136 6.99 -15.52 2.45
C SER A 136 6.93 -15.61 0.92
N ASP A 137 5.72 -15.84 0.41
CA ASP A 137 5.32 -15.62 -0.99
C ASP A 137 5.45 -14.14 -1.42
N HIS A 138 5.55 -13.23 -0.46
CA HIS A 138 5.95 -11.85 -0.67
C HIS A 138 7.42 -11.61 -0.28
N CYS A 139 8.07 -10.61 -0.89
CA CYS A 139 9.35 -10.07 -0.44
C CYS A 139 9.20 -8.67 0.17
N PRO A 140 10.07 -8.26 1.11
CA PRO A 140 10.01 -6.93 1.71
C PRO A 140 10.31 -5.81 0.71
N LEU A 141 9.76 -4.62 0.98
CA LEU A 141 10.19 -3.37 0.39
C LEU A 141 10.93 -2.51 1.41
N ARG A 142 11.83 -1.66 0.92
CA ARG A 142 12.52 -0.64 1.72
C ARG A 142 12.28 0.74 1.12
N LEU A 143 11.87 1.69 1.95
CA LEU A 143 11.82 3.11 1.61
C LEU A 143 12.91 3.84 2.41
N LYS A 144 13.68 4.69 1.73
CA LYS A 144 14.54 5.70 2.35
C LYS A 144 13.98 7.08 2.04
N ILE A 145 13.62 7.84 3.08
CA ILE A 145 12.98 9.15 2.96
C ILE A 145 13.43 10.05 4.11
N GLU A 146 13.56 11.35 3.86
CA GLU A 146 13.99 12.37 4.85
C GLU A 146 12.85 13.37 5.07
N VAL A 147 11.90 13.06 5.97
CA VAL A 147 10.65 13.82 6.16
C VAL A 147 10.73 14.90 7.22
#